data_AF-A0A0G1U0Q9-F1
#
_entry.id   AF-A0A0G1U0Q9-F1
#
_cell.length_a   1.000
_cell.length_b   1.000
_cell.length_c   1.000
_cell.angle_alpha   90.00
_cell.angle_beta   90.00
_cell.angle_gamma   90.00
#
_symmetry.space_group_name_H-M   'P 1'
#
loop_
_entity.id
_entity.type
_entity.pdbx_description
1 polymer ?
#
loop_
_entity_poly.entity_id
_entity_poly.type
_entity_poly.pdbx_seq_one_letter_code
_entity_poly.pdbx_strand_id
1 'polypeptide(L)'
;MKNILNIFLVLGIIALIVSLIVKPTRETAPQTSGTIESTMKPSPSSKSLAKPELIINAKKTYSVTLQTTEGEIDILLDTKNTPQTANNFYYLAKSGFYDNVIFHRIIPGFMIQGGDPTGTGTGGPGYKFEDEKFVGEYTRGTVAMANSGPNTNG
;
A
#
# COMPACT_ATOMS: atom_id res chain seq x y z
N MET A 1 -47.72 40.34 -33.30
CA MET A 1 -46.53 40.08 -32.45
C MET A 1 -46.85 39.70 -31.00
N LYS A 2 -48.07 39.21 -30.66
CA LYS A 2 -48.43 38.86 -29.27
C LYS A 2 -48.41 37.35 -28.95
N ASN A 3 -48.20 36.48 -29.94
CA ASN A 3 -48.38 35.04 -29.78
C ASN A 3 -47.07 34.27 -29.56
N ILE A 4 -45.92 34.91 -29.81
CA ILE A 4 -44.59 34.29 -29.64
C ILE A 4 -44.16 34.31 -28.16
N LEU A 5 -44.60 35.30 -27.38
CA LEU A 5 -44.22 35.42 -25.97
C LEU A 5 -44.84 34.33 -25.08
N ASN A 6 -46.05 33.85 -25.40
CA ASN A 6 -46.69 32.77 -24.65
C ASN A 6 -46.06 31.39 -24.90
N ILE A 7 -45.44 31.17 -26.06
CA ILE A 7 -44.78 29.90 -26.37
C ILE A 7 -43.49 29.73 -25.55
N PHE A 8 -42.71 30.79 -25.39
CA PHE A 8 -41.50 30.73 -24.56
C PHE A 8 -41.81 30.58 -23.07
N LEU A 9 -42.90 31.18 -22.59
CA LEU A 9 -43.31 31.04 -21.19
C LEU A 9 -43.81 29.62 -20.87
N VAL A 10 -44.57 28.99 -21.78
CA VAL A 10 -45.06 27.62 -21.61
C VAL A 10 -43.93 26.59 -21.74
N LEU A 11 -42.99 26.77 -22.68
CA LEU A 11 -41.82 25.88 -22.80
C LEU A 11 -40.88 25.99 -21.60
N GLY A 12 -40.68 27.19 -21.05
CA GLY A 12 -39.86 27.39 -19.84
C GLY A 12 -40.45 26.72 -18.60
N ILE A 13 -41.79 26.78 -18.43
CA ILE A 13 -42.49 26.12 -17.31
C ILE A 13 -42.46 24.59 -17.47
N ILE A 14 -42.63 24.07 -18.69
CA ILE A 14 -42.52 22.62 -18.94
C ILE A 14 -41.09 22.12 -18.66
N ALA A 15 -40.05 22.84 -19.08
CA ALA A 15 -38.67 22.46 -18.79
C ALA A 15 -38.35 22.47 -17.28
N LEU A 16 -38.90 23.42 -16.52
CA LEU A 16 -38.75 23.48 -15.07
C LEU A 16 -39.48 22.32 -14.35
N ILE A 17 -40.68 21.95 -14.81
CA ILE A 17 -41.44 20.82 -14.26
C ILE A 17 -40.74 19.49 -14.57
N VAL A 18 -40.16 19.33 -15.76
CA VAL A 18 -39.39 18.11 -16.10
C VAL A 18 -38.13 18.00 -15.23
N SER A 19 -37.44 19.11 -14.95
CA SER A 19 -36.24 19.10 -14.11
C SER A 19 -36.49 18.79 -12.62
N LEU A 20 -37.72 18.94 -12.12
CA LEU A 20 -38.06 18.68 -10.70
C LEU A 20 -38.55 17.26 -10.41
N ILE A 21 -38.87 16.46 -11.45
CA ILE A 21 -39.32 15.07 -11.28
C ILE A 21 -38.15 14.08 -11.39
N VAL A 22 -37.03 14.48 -12.01
CA VAL A 22 -35.83 13.65 -12.12
C VAL A 22 -34.96 13.83 -10.86
N LYS A 23 -35.24 13.03 -9.83
CA LYS A 23 -34.28 12.84 -8.72
C LYS A 23 -33.02 12.16 -9.29
N PRO A 24 -31.82 12.47 -8.79
CA PRO A 24 -30.61 11.77 -9.20
C PRO A 24 -30.73 10.33 -8.71
N THR A 25 -30.95 9.40 -9.64
CA THR A 25 -30.81 7.97 -9.37
C THR A 25 -29.37 7.75 -8.97
N ARG A 26 -29.16 7.45 -7.69
CA ARG A 26 -27.89 6.93 -7.20
C ARG A 26 -27.68 5.61 -7.93
N GLU A 27 -26.80 5.62 -8.91
CA GLU A 27 -26.41 4.43 -9.65
C GLU A 27 -25.72 3.49 -8.66
N THR A 28 -26.51 2.59 -8.07
CA THR A 28 -25.97 1.47 -7.30
C THR A 28 -25.26 0.60 -8.33
N ALA A 29 -23.94 0.71 -8.37
CA ALA A 29 -23.08 -0.17 -9.15
C ALA A 29 -23.51 -1.63 -8.91
N PRO A 30 -23.51 -2.49 -9.94
CA PRO A 30 -23.87 -3.88 -9.76
C PRO A 30 -22.95 -4.51 -8.71
N GLN A 31 -23.52 -4.96 -7.59
CA GLN A 31 -22.85 -5.96 -6.77
C GLN A 31 -22.90 -7.27 -7.54
N THR A 32 -21.94 -7.43 -8.44
CA THR A 32 -21.59 -8.73 -8.98
C THR A 32 -20.99 -9.52 -7.82
N SER A 33 -21.81 -10.34 -7.18
CA SER A 33 -21.39 -11.49 -6.39
C SER A 33 -20.74 -12.49 -7.36
N GLY A 34 -19.57 -12.13 -7.87
CA GLY A 34 -18.68 -13.00 -8.60
C GLY A 34 -17.66 -13.51 -7.60
N THR A 35 -17.68 -14.82 -7.37
CA THR A 35 -16.50 -15.55 -6.90
C THR A 35 -15.35 -15.20 -7.84
N ILE A 36 -14.54 -14.22 -7.46
CA ILE A 36 -13.17 -14.13 -7.98
C ILE A 36 -12.48 -15.35 -7.40
N GLU A 37 -12.50 -16.44 -8.18
CA GLU A 37 -11.47 -17.47 -8.08
C GLU A 37 -10.13 -16.73 -8.21
N SER A 38 -9.55 -16.44 -7.06
CA SER A 38 -8.18 -16.01 -6.92
C SER A 38 -7.31 -17.12 -7.47
N THR A 39 -7.03 -17.06 -8.77
CA THR A 39 -5.96 -17.84 -9.41
C THR A 39 -4.60 -17.19 -9.14
N MET A 40 -4.46 -16.42 -8.04
CA MET A 40 -3.15 -16.23 -7.43
C MET A 40 -2.68 -17.59 -6.95
N LYS A 41 -1.78 -18.16 -7.75
CA LYS A 41 -0.77 -19.13 -7.34
C LYS A 41 -0.42 -18.88 -5.86
N PRO A 42 -0.48 -19.90 -4.98
CA PRO A 42 -0.24 -19.70 -3.56
C PRO A 42 1.07 -18.94 -3.37
N SER A 43 0.97 -17.76 -2.74
CA SER A 43 2.09 -17.06 -2.11
C SER A 43 2.94 -18.10 -1.39
N PRO A 44 4.28 -18.06 -1.50
CA PRO A 44 5.11 -19.06 -0.86
C PRO A 44 4.75 -19.07 0.63
N SER A 45 4.14 -20.20 1.01
CA SER A 45 3.90 -20.70 2.36
C SER A 45 4.64 -19.91 3.43
N SER A 46 3.90 -19.48 4.45
CA SER A 46 4.29 -18.88 5.74
C SER A 46 5.56 -19.46 6.37
N LYS A 47 6.69 -19.34 5.68
CA LYS A 47 7.96 -19.91 6.08
C LYS A 47 8.47 -18.98 7.15
N SER A 48 8.20 -19.35 8.40
CA SER A 48 8.89 -18.77 9.54
C SER A 48 10.38 -18.91 9.28
N LEU A 49 11.03 -17.79 8.99
CA LEU A 49 12.47 -17.73 8.82
C LEU A 49 13.11 -17.65 10.21
N ALA A 50 14.37 -18.06 10.32
CA ALA A 50 15.14 -17.75 11.51
C ALA A 50 15.57 -16.27 11.44
N LYS A 51 15.65 -15.61 12.58
CA LYS A 51 16.24 -14.27 12.66
C LYS A 51 17.68 -14.33 12.10
N PRO A 52 18.02 -13.51 11.10
CA PRO A 52 19.33 -13.59 10.46
C PRO A 52 20.42 -13.07 11.39
N GLU A 53 21.60 -13.68 11.28
CA GLU A 53 22.83 -13.08 11.79
C GLU A 53 23.20 -11.82 10.98
N LEU A 54 24.02 -10.95 11.56
CA LEU A 54 24.50 -9.74 10.90
C LEU A 54 25.52 -10.11 9.80
N ILE A 55 25.09 -10.09 8.54
CA ILE A 55 25.90 -10.43 7.36
C ILE A 55 26.36 -9.22 6.56
N ILE A 56 25.73 -8.05 6.78
CA ILE A 56 26.11 -6.82 6.10
C ILE A 56 27.35 -6.19 6.74
N ASN A 57 28.18 -5.56 5.91
CA ASN A 57 29.32 -4.79 6.37
C ASN A 57 28.98 -3.30 6.40
N ALA A 58 29.00 -2.67 7.58
CA ALA A 58 28.68 -1.25 7.76
C ALA A 58 29.55 -0.27 6.95
N LYS A 59 30.69 -0.72 6.41
CA LYS A 59 31.56 0.09 5.53
C LYS A 59 31.19 0.00 4.05
N LYS A 60 30.24 -0.86 3.69
CA LYS A 60 29.77 -1.04 2.31
C LYS A 60 28.39 -0.44 2.13
N THR A 61 28.15 0.00 0.91
CA THR A 61 26.83 0.44 0.47
C THR A 61 26.03 -0.76 0.01
N TYR A 62 24.78 -0.85 0.47
CA TYR A 62 23.82 -1.85 0.02
C TYR A 62 22.58 -1.14 -0.48
N SER A 63 22.07 -1.56 -1.62
CA SER A 63 20.78 -1.15 -2.15
C SER A 63 19.93 -2.36 -2.49
N VAL A 64 18.62 -2.15 -2.53
CA VAL A 64 17.62 -3.13 -2.96
C VAL A 64 16.69 -2.43 -3.95
N THR A 65 16.52 -3.01 -5.12
CA THR A 65 15.52 -2.56 -6.09
C THR A 65 14.27 -3.42 -5.93
N LEU A 66 13.15 -2.80 -5.56
CA LEU A 66 11.84 -3.44 -5.56
C LEU A 66 11.22 -3.26 -6.94
N GLN A 67 10.96 -4.39 -7.63
CA GLN A 67 10.15 -4.38 -8.84
C GLN A 67 8.68 -4.46 -8.43
N THR A 68 7.92 -3.40 -8.68
CA THR A 68 6.50 -3.32 -8.32
C THR A 68 5.63 -3.19 -9.56
N THR A 69 4.32 -3.34 -9.41
CA THR A 69 3.36 -3.11 -10.50
C THR A 69 3.33 -1.66 -10.97
N GLU A 70 3.80 -0.72 -10.15
CA GLU A 70 3.84 0.72 -10.44
C GLU A 70 5.25 1.19 -10.86
N GLY A 71 6.17 0.26 -11.11
CA GLY A 71 7.55 0.53 -11.51
C GLY A 71 8.58 0.16 -10.44
N GLU A 72 9.83 0.56 -10.68
CA GLU A 72 10.95 0.23 -9.82
C GLU A 72 11.11 1.25 -8.68
N ILE A 73 11.46 0.75 -7.50
CA ILE A 73 11.81 1.57 -6.33
C ILE A 73 13.20 1.15 -5.86
N ASP A 74 14.17 2.05 -5.99
CA ASP A 74 15.53 1.86 -5.47
C ASP A 74 15.62 2.33 -4.02
N ILE A 75 16.00 1.41 -3.13
CA ILE A 75 16.13 1.67 -1.70
C ILE A 75 17.61 1.56 -1.33
N LEU A 76 18.18 2.68 -0.85
CA LEU A 76 19.50 2.70 -0.23
C LEU A 76 19.39 2.32 1.24
N LEU A 77 20.17 1.34 1.70
CA LEU A 77 20.11 0.87 3.08
C LEU A 77 21.07 1.66 3.99
N ASP A 78 20.54 2.16 5.11
CA ASP A 78 21.34 2.83 6.14
C ASP A 78 22.02 1.81 7.06
N THR A 79 23.07 1.17 6.54
CA THR A 79 23.85 0.15 7.24
C THR A 79 24.67 0.70 8.41
N LYS A 80 24.81 2.03 8.50
CA LYS A 80 25.60 2.68 9.54
C LYS A 80 24.76 2.98 10.78
N ASN A 81 23.57 3.57 10.60
CA ASN A 81 22.73 3.99 11.72
C ASN A 81 21.75 2.90 12.17
N THR A 82 21.32 2.03 11.24
CA THR A 82 20.36 0.95 11.51
C THR A 82 20.83 -0.39 10.91
N PRO A 83 21.99 -0.92 11.36
CA PRO A 83 22.58 -2.13 10.79
C PRO A 83 21.67 -3.37 10.90
N GLN A 84 20.96 -3.59 12.02
CA GLN A 84 20.12 -4.77 12.18
C GLN A 84 18.90 -4.72 11.27
N THR A 85 18.29 -3.54 11.14
CA THR A 85 17.15 -3.29 10.25
C THR A 85 17.56 -3.44 8.79
N ALA A 86 18.66 -2.83 8.38
CA ALA A 86 19.21 -2.96 7.04
C ALA A 86 19.55 -4.43 6.71
N ASN A 87 20.14 -5.15 7.67
CA ASN A 87 20.48 -6.56 7.52
C ASN A 87 19.24 -7.43 7.34
N ASN A 88 18.23 -7.21 8.17
CA ASN A 88 16.95 -7.90 8.11
C ASN A 88 16.30 -7.72 6.74
N PHE A 89 16.17 -6.46 6.31
CA PHE A 89 15.56 -6.14 5.02
C PHE A 89 16.33 -6.75 3.84
N TYR A 90 17.66 -6.64 3.85
CA TYR A 90 18.52 -7.24 2.83
C TYR A 90 18.38 -8.77 2.79
N TYR A 91 18.38 -9.43 3.95
CA TYR A 91 18.24 -10.88 4.07
C TYR A 91 16.88 -11.35 3.51
N LEU A 92 15.78 -10.72 3.93
CA LEU A 92 14.43 -11.07 3.49
C LEU A 92 14.24 -10.83 1.98
N ALA A 93 14.74 -9.70 1.46
CA ALA A 93 14.73 -9.43 0.03
C ALA A 93 15.51 -10.49 -0.75
N LYS A 94 16.72 -10.85 -0.29
CA LYS A 94 17.56 -11.86 -0.92
C LYS A 94 16.93 -13.27 -0.90
N SER A 95 16.09 -13.57 0.09
CA SER A 95 15.37 -14.84 0.17
C SER A 95 14.08 -14.89 -0.66
N GLY A 96 13.72 -13.80 -1.37
CA GLY A 96 12.45 -13.70 -2.10
C GLY A 96 11.23 -13.57 -1.19
N PHE A 97 11.41 -13.13 0.07
CA PHE A 97 10.32 -13.05 1.05
C PHE A 97 9.23 -12.04 0.65
N TYR A 98 9.63 -10.99 -0.07
CA TYR A 98 8.73 -9.94 -0.54
C TYR A 98 8.13 -10.20 -1.93
N ASP A 99 8.43 -11.36 -2.54
CA ASP A 99 7.93 -11.68 -3.87
C ASP A 99 6.42 -11.91 -3.84
N ASN A 100 5.68 -11.22 -4.71
CA ASN A 100 4.21 -11.25 -4.77
C ASN A 100 3.52 -10.76 -3.48
N VAL A 101 4.20 -9.93 -2.69
CA VAL A 101 3.64 -9.29 -1.49
C VAL A 101 3.01 -7.94 -1.84
N ILE A 102 1.79 -7.70 -1.37
CA ILE A 102 1.05 -6.47 -1.64
C ILE A 102 1.38 -5.34 -0.65
N PHE A 103 1.10 -4.11 -1.06
CA PHE A 103 0.92 -2.98 -0.13
C PHE A 103 -0.50 -3.00 0.42
N HIS A 104 -0.72 -3.63 1.57
CA HIS A 104 -2.04 -3.88 2.14
C HIS A 104 -2.66 -2.65 2.83
N ARG A 105 -1.89 -1.59 3.08
CA ARG A 105 -2.38 -0.38 3.75
C ARG A 105 -1.82 0.88 3.13
N ILE A 106 -2.71 1.82 2.81
CA ILE A 106 -2.39 3.09 2.15
C ILE A 106 -3.09 4.21 2.93
N ILE A 107 -2.33 5.22 3.37
CA ILE A 107 -2.84 6.44 4.00
C ILE A 107 -2.38 7.64 3.19
N PRO A 108 -3.28 8.30 2.43
CA PRO A 108 -2.93 9.45 1.60
C PRO A 108 -2.20 10.55 2.38
N GLY A 109 -1.10 11.06 1.82
CA GLY A 109 -0.29 12.11 2.44
C GLY A 109 0.61 11.62 3.58
N PHE A 110 0.57 10.33 3.94
CA PHE A 110 1.38 9.78 5.02
C PHE A 110 2.26 8.65 4.54
N MET A 111 1.72 7.46 4.26
CA MET A 111 2.52 6.28 3.95
C MET A 111 1.77 5.21 3.14
N ILE A 112 2.55 4.30 2.55
CA ILE A 112 2.11 2.98 2.10
C ILE A 112 2.85 1.92 2.93
N GLN A 113 2.16 0.84 3.27
CA GLN A 113 2.70 -0.24 4.10
C GLN A 113 2.48 -1.58 3.39
N GLY A 114 3.55 -2.37 3.32
CA GLY A 114 3.59 -3.70 2.72
C GLY A 114 4.42 -4.65 3.59
N GLY A 115 5.06 -5.63 2.98
CA GLY A 115 5.99 -6.53 3.67
C GLY A 115 5.33 -7.69 4.45
N ASP A 116 4.01 -7.85 4.34
CA ASP A 116 3.27 -8.95 4.96
C ASP A 116 2.92 -10.03 3.91
N PRO A 117 3.53 -11.23 3.95
CA PRO A 117 3.23 -12.31 3.00
C PRO A 117 1.80 -12.83 3.00
N THR A 118 1.04 -12.61 4.08
CA THR A 118 -0.38 -12.98 4.15
C THR A 118 -1.28 -11.91 3.56
N GLY A 119 -0.79 -10.68 3.41
CA GLY A 119 -1.56 -9.51 3.01
C GLY A 119 -2.57 -9.01 4.04
N THR A 120 -2.61 -9.56 5.26
CA THR A 120 -3.62 -9.19 6.28
C THR A 120 -3.23 -7.97 7.11
N GLY A 121 -1.96 -7.57 7.06
CA GLY A 121 -1.36 -6.51 7.86
C GLY A 121 -0.92 -6.95 9.25
N THR A 122 -0.89 -8.27 9.50
CA THR A 122 -0.56 -8.86 10.82
C THR A 122 0.46 -9.99 10.72
N GLY A 123 0.86 -10.39 9.53
CA GLY A 123 1.92 -11.38 9.32
C GLY A 123 3.31 -10.75 9.43
N GLY A 124 4.30 -11.51 9.01
CA GLY A 124 5.72 -11.16 9.12
C GLY A 124 6.61 -12.40 8.95
N PRO A 125 7.92 -12.29 9.18
CA PRO A 125 8.89 -13.35 8.88
C PRO A 125 8.91 -14.47 9.93
N GLY A 126 8.04 -14.43 10.94
CA GLY A 126 7.95 -15.43 12.00
C GLY A 126 8.85 -15.17 13.21
N TYR A 127 9.54 -14.03 13.26
CA TYR A 127 10.32 -13.57 14.40
C TYR A 127 10.17 -12.07 14.63
N LYS A 128 10.71 -11.61 15.75
CA LYS A 128 10.81 -10.19 16.09
C LYS A 128 12.24 -9.79 16.42
N PHE A 129 12.55 -8.51 16.29
CA PHE A 129 13.82 -7.95 16.74
C PHE A 129 13.69 -6.54 17.32
N GLU A 130 14.71 -6.17 18.10
CA GLU A 130 14.79 -4.91 18.83
C GLU A 130 14.76 -3.68 17.92
N ASP A 131 14.35 -2.55 18.48
CA ASP A 131 14.41 -1.25 17.82
C ASP A 131 15.85 -0.74 17.72
N GLU A 132 16.14 -0.07 16.61
CA GLU A 132 17.36 0.73 16.46
C GLU A 132 17.01 2.21 16.50
N LYS A 133 17.81 2.98 17.24
CA LYS A 133 17.54 4.41 17.42
C LYS A 133 17.76 5.14 16.09
N PHE A 134 16.67 5.60 15.48
CA PHE A 134 16.72 6.54 14.38
C PHE A 134 16.88 7.98 14.89
N VAL A 135 17.77 8.74 14.24
CA VAL A 135 17.94 10.18 14.49
C VAL A 135 17.69 10.90 13.17
N GLY A 136 16.51 11.50 13.03
CA GLY A 136 16.10 12.20 11.83
C GLY A 136 14.58 12.42 11.77
N GLU A 137 14.11 12.83 10.61
CA GLU A 137 12.68 13.02 10.32
C GLU A 137 12.20 12.01 9.28
N TYR A 138 10.95 11.56 9.40
CA TYR A 138 10.30 10.76 8.38
C TYR A 138 9.74 11.67 7.29
N THR A 139 10.55 11.91 6.27
CA THR A 139 10.15 12.67 5.07
C THR A 139 9.67 11.74 3.96
N ARG A 140 9.02 12.29 2.92
CA ARG A 140 8.67 11.51 1.72
C ARG A 140 9.91 10.81 1.16
N GLY A 141 9.81 9.50 0.95
CA GLY A 141 10.90 8.66 0.45
C GLY A 141 11.68 7.93 1.55
N THR A 142 11.43 8.21 2.84
CA THR A 142 11.98 7.42 3.93
C THR A 142 11.27 6.06 4.01
N VAL A 143 12.06 4.98 4.12
CA VAL A 143 11.58 3.62 4.38
C VAL A 143 11.88 3.29 5.84
N ALA A 144 10.88 2.79 6.57
CA ALA A 144 10.99 2.47 8.00
C ALA A 144 10.26 1.17 8.33
N MET A 145 10.64 0.52 9.43
CA MET A 145 9.96 -0.68 9.92
C MET A 145 8.64 -0.31 10.60
N ALA A 146 7.59 -1.06 10.27
CA ALA A 146 6.38 -1.08 11.07
C ALA A 146 6.62 -1.95 12.32
N ASN A 147 6.00 -1.59 13.45
CA ASN A 147 6.00 -2.40 14.66
C ASN A 147 4.66 -2.28 15.41
N SER A 148 4.45 -3.19 16.37
CA SER A 148 3.26 -3.20 17.25
C SER A 148 3.60 -2.80 18.69
N GLY A 149 4.64 -1.96 18.85
CA GLY A 149 5.22 -1.58 20.14
C GLY A 149 6.74 -1.78 20.18
N PRO A 150 7.39 -1.36 21.28
CA PRO A 150 8.85 -1.41 21.40
C PRO A 150 9.40 -2.81 21.14
N ASN A 151 10.48 -2.89 20.36
CA ASN A 151 11.22 -4.12 20.06
C ASN A 151 10.39 -5.22 19.39
N THR A 152 9.44 -4.81 18.55
CA THR A 152 8.58 -5.76 17.81
C THR A 152 8.70 -5.64 16.29
N ASN A 153 9.85 -5.19 15.79
CA ASN A 153 10.12 -5.16 14.35
C ASN A 153 10.06 -6.58 13.80
N GLY A 154 9.46 -6.72 12.61
CA GLY A 154 9.25 -7.97 11.90
C GLY A 154 9.10 -7.70 10.42
#